data_AF-A0A9C7VAC2-F1
#
_entry.id   AF-A0A9C7VAC2-F1
#
_cell.length_a   1.000
_cell.length_b   1.000
_cell.length_c   1.000
_cell.angle_alpha   90.00
_cell.angle_beta   90.00
_cell.angle_gamma   90.00
#
_symmetry.space_group_name_H-M   'P 1'
#
loop_
_entity.id
_entity.type
_entity.pdbx_description
1 polymer ?
#
loop_
_entity_poly.entity_id
_entity_poly.type
_entity_poly.pdbx_seq_one_letter_code
_entity_poly.pdbx_strand_id
1 'polypeptide(L)'
;MSEKTNYDFLKFLVKDTGYYDVAGHLEVLQKAFPWSEIDIKIVRRLRRQISESNHVVCDSYIARSRQKAMRVISVDPRYEIHAKAPSDKLRDRIADSYLTYGHETEARAILLVQQFNKLLAPVTHQRAY
;
A
#
# COMPACT_ATOMS: atom_id res chain seq x y z
N MET A 1 0.99 12.03 -18.42
CA MET A 1 0.31 10.73 -18.15
C MET A 1 0.50 10.40 -16.68
N SER A 2 -0.54 9.94 -16.00
CA SER A 2 -0.47 9.66 -14.55
C SER A 2 0.40 8.44 -14.28
N GLU A 3 1.29 8.54 -13.29
CA GLU A 3 1.97 7.39 -12.69
C GLU A 3 0.93 6.36 -12.24
N LYS A 4 1.19 5.09 -12.53
CA LYS A 4 0.27 3.99 -12.20
C LYS A 4 0.50 3.53 -10.77
N THR A 5 -0.60 3.31 -10.06
CA THR A 5 -0.59 2.89 -8.66
C THR A 5 -0.51 1.36 -8.54
N ASN A 6 -0.16 0.87 -7.35
CA ASN A 6 -0.19 -0.58 -7.09
C ASN A 6 -1.58 -1.19 -7.35
N TYR A 7 -2.65 -0.44 -7.13
CA TYR A 7 -4.01 -0.91 -7.40
C TYR A 7 -4.27 -1.11 -8.90
N ASP A 8 -3.73 -0.24 -9.76
CA ASP A 8 -3.81 -0.42 -11.22
C ASP A 8 -3.11 -1.70 -11.66
N PHE A 9 -1.93 -1.99 -11.09
CA PHE A 9 -1.19 -3.23 -11.36
C PHE A 9 -1.98 -4.46 -10.91
N LEU A 10 -2.59 -4.43 -9.72
CA LEU A 10 -3.39 -5.55 -9.24
C LEU A 10 -4.64 -5.78 -10.08
N LYS A 11 -5.34 -4.71 -10.50
CA LYS A 11 -6.49 -4.82 -11.43
C LYS A 11 -6.10 -5.45 -12.76
N PHE A 12 -4.92 -5.12 -13.27
CA PHE A 12 -4.40 -5.75 -14.47
C PHE A 12 -4.12 -7.24 -14.24
N LEU A 13 -3.42 -7.59 -13.16
CA LEU A 13 -3.07 -8.99 -12.84
C LEU A 13 -4.31 -9.88 -12.61
N VAL A 14 -5.38 -9.34 -12.04
CA VAL A 14 -6.69 -10.03 -11.91
C VAL A 14 -7.27 -10.42 -13.28
N LYS A 15 -7.15 -9.52 -14.28
CA LYS A 15 -7.65 -9.78 -15.64
C LYS A 15 -6.77 -10.73 -16.43
N ASP A 16 -5.46 -10.67 -16.20
CA ASP A 16 -4.47 -11.46 -16.91
C ASP A 16 -4.45 -12.94 -16.43
N THR A 17 -4.86 -13.21 -15.18
CA THR A 17 -5.09 -14.56 -14.60
C THR A 17 -3.88 -15.50 -14.57
N GLY A 18 -2.68 -15.01 -14.91
CA GLY A 18 -1.46 -15.81 -14.95
C GLY A 18 -0.83 -16.07 -13.57
N TYR A 19 -0.03 -17.15 -13.52
CA TYR A 19 0.84 -17.45 -12.39
C TYR A 19 2.25 -16.99 -12.70
N TYR A 20 2.78 -16.13 -11.84
CA TYR A 20 4.09 -15.53 -12.10
C TYR A 20 5.00 -15.60 -10.87
N ASP A 21 6.27 -15.88 -11.12
CA ASP A 21 7.34 -15.63 -10.16
C ASP A 21 7.70 -14.13 -10.15
N VAL A 22 8.80 -13.75 -9.50
CA VAL A 22 9.21 -12.34 -9.40
C VAL A 22 9.59 -11.77 -10.77
N ALA A 23 10.28 -12.55 -11.60
CA ALA A 23 10.73 -12.10 -12.92
C ALA A 23 9.55 -12.00 -13.89
N GLY A 24 8.66 -13.00 -13.88
CA GLY A 24 7.45 -12.98 -14.70
C GLY A 24 6.53 -11.80 -14.37
N HIS A 25 6.37 -11.44 -13.09
CA HIS A 25 5.61 -10.24 -12.73
C HIS A 25 6.26 -8.96 -13.28
N LEU A 26 7.59 -8.87 -13.24
CA LEU A 26 8.31 -7.71 -13.77
C LEU A 26 8.09 -7.58 -15.29
N GLU A 27 8.30 -8.66 -16.04
CA GLU A 27 8.14 -8.67 -17.49
C GLU A 27 6.72 -8.32 -17.93
N VAL A 28 5.72 -8.96 -17.31
CA VAL A 28 4.31 -8.75 -17.65
C VAL A 28 3.87 -7.32 -17.33
N LEU A 29 4.28 -6.78 -16.19
CA LEU A 29 3.94 -5.40 -15.81
C LEU A 29 4.66 -4.36 -16.68
N GLN A 30 5.95 -4.56 -17.00
CA GLN A 30 6.67 -3.66 -17.92
C GLN A 30 6.07 -3.68 -19.33
N LYS A 31 5.63 -4.85 -19.81
CA LYS A 31 4.96 -4.98 -21.10
C LYS A 31 3.60 -4.29 -21.12
N ALA A 32 2.82 -4.42 -20.04
CA ALA A 32 1.50 -3.81 -19.92
C ALA A 32 1.56 -2.29 -19.67
N PHE A 33 2.61 -1.83 -19.00
CA PHE A 33 2.79 -0.44 -18.58
C PHE A 33 4.18 0.09 -18.97
N PRO A 34 4.48 0.22 -20.27
CA PRO A 34 5.83 0.54 -20.76
C PRO A 34 6.32 1.94 -20.35
N TRP A 35 5.40 2.84 -20.00
CA TRP A 35 5.72 4.20 -19.55
C TRP A 35 5.81 4.35 -18.04
N SER A 36 5.60 3.27 -17.28
CA SER A 36 5.76 3.27 -15.82
C SER A 36 7.18 2.79 -15.47
N GLU A 37 7.85 3.47 -14.56
CA GLU A 37 9.17 3.06 -14.05
C GLU A 37 9.03 1.86 -13.10
N ILE A 38 8.77 0.68 -13.67
CA ILE A 38 8.58 -0.56 -12.91
C ILE A 38 9.93 -1.26 -12.77
N ASP A 39 10.43 -1.30 -11.54
CA ASP A 39 11.64 -2.02 -11.16
C ASP A 39 11.34 -3.26 -10.32
N ILE A 40 12.39 -4.05 -10.05
CA ILE A 40 12.25 -5.26 -9.24
C ILE A 40 11.90 -4.96 -7.77
N LYS A 41 12.22 -3.78 -7.26
CA LYS A 41 11.89 -3.38 -5.87
C LYS A 41 10.38 -3.15 -5.74
N ILE A 42 9.77 -2.47 -6.72
CA ILE A 42 8.32 -2.26 -6.82
C ILE A 42 7.60 -3.61 -6.90
N VAL A 43 8.07 -4.52 -7.76
CA VAL A 43 7.45 -5.86 -7.89
C VAL A 43 7.56 -6.65 -6.58
N ARG A 44 8.69 -6.62 -5.88
CA ARG A 44 8.85 -7.27 -4.57
C ARG A 44 7.89 -6.68 -3.53
N ARG A 45 7.76 -5.35 -3.50
CA ARG A 45 6.81 -4.66 -2.61
C ARG A 45 5.36 -5.03 -2.94
N LEU A 46 5.01 -5.07 -4.22
CA LEU A 46 3.68 -5.48 -4.70
C LEU A 46 3.38 -6.91 -4.28
N ARG A 47 4.31 -7.85 -4.47
CA ARG A 47 4.13 -9.26 -4.06
C ARG A 47 3.97 -9.44 -2.55
N ARG A 48 4.68 -8.62 -1.77
CA ARG A 48 4.48 -8.55 -0.32
C ARG A 48 3.06 -8.11 0.00
N GLN A 49 2.58 -7.03 -0.63
CA GLN A 49 1.20 -6.56 -0.46
C GLN A 49 0.15 -7.60 -0.89
N ILE A 50 0.38 -8.32 -1.99
CA ILE A 50 -0.51 -9.41 -2.43
C ILE A 50 -0.62 -10.50 -1.34
N SER A 51 0.50 -10.81 -0.66
CA SER A 51 0.53 -11.87 0.35
C SER A 51 0.01 -11.42 1.73
N GLU A 52 0.22 -10.15 2.10
CA GLU A 52 -0.05 -9.63 3.45
C GLU A 52 -1.39 -8.87 3.56
N SER A 53 -1.96 -8.42 2.44
CA SER A 53 -3.18 -7.61 2.47
C SER A 53 -4.44 -8.47 2.54
N ASN A 54 -5.31 -8.16 3.51
CA ASN A 54 -6.64 -8.76 3.62
C ASN A 54 -7.60 -8.36 2.47
N HIS A 55 -7.24 -7.37 1.67
CA HIS A 55 -8.04 -6.87 0.56
C HIS A 55 -7.67 -7.51 -0.79
N VAL A 56 -6.66 -8.38 -0.81
CA VAL A 56 -6.20 -9.06 -2.02
C VAL A 56 -6.34 -10.55 -1.80
N VAL A 57 -7.14 -11.20 -2.65
CA VAL A 57 -7.22 -12.66 -2.67
C VAL A 57 -6.23 -13.16 -3.71
N CYS A 58 -5.29 -13.99 -3.29
CA CYS A 58 -4.30 -14.59 -4.17
C CYS A 58 -4.22 -16.10 -3.99
N ASP A 59 -3.88 -16.79 -5.08
CA ASP A 59 -3.42 -18.16 -5.04
C ASP A 59 -1.90 -18.20 -5.20
N SER A 60 -1.24 -19.15 -4.56
CA SER A 60 0.20 -19.32 -4.71
C SER A 60 0.62 -20.77 -4.57
N TYR A 61 1.59 -21.18 -5.39
CA TYR A 61 2.20 -22.51 -5.30
C TYR A 61 3.71 -22.41 -5.50
N ILE A 62 4.43 -23.44 -5.07
CA ILE A 62 5.87 -23.57 -5.32
C ILE A 62 6.03 -24.29 -6.66
N ALA A 63 6.53 -23.56 -7.66
CA ALA A 63 6.76 -24.13 -8.98
C ALA A 63 7.91 -25.14 -8.96
N ARG A 64 8.03 -25.95 -10.02
CA ARG A 64 9.13 -26.92 -10.18
C ARG A 64 10.52 -26.28 -10.10
N SER A 65 10.62 -25.00 -10.46
CA SER A 65 11.82 -24.17 -10.31
C SER A 65 12.16 -23.78 -8.86
N ARG A 66 11.41 -24.29 -7.86
CA ARG A 66 11.46 -23.90 -6.44
C ARG A 66 11.13 -22.43 -6.17
N GLN A 67 10.63 -21.71 -7.16
CA GLN A 67 10.19 -20.33 -6.99
C GLN A 67 8.70 -20.29 -6.66
N LYS A 68 8.32 -19.39 -5.75
CA LYS A 68 6.91 -19.15 -5.42
C LYS A 68 6.24 -18.43 -6.59
N ALA A 69 5.34 -19.11 -7.29
CA ALA A 69 4.47 -18.50 -8.28
C ALA A 69 3.19 -17.99 -7.58
N MET A 70 2.71 -16.82 -7.98
CA MET A 70 1.52 -16.19 -7.41
C MET A 70 0.57 -15.78 -8.52
N ARG A 71 -0.73 -15.92 -8.27
CA ARG A 71 -1.83 -15.41 -9.09
C ARG A 71 -2.73 -14.54 -8.24
N VAL A 72 -3.08 -13.36 -8.73
CA VAL A 72 -4.08 -12.50 -8.08
C VAL A 72 -5.46 -12.93 -8.57
N ILE A 73 -6.35 -13.32 -7.65
CA ILE A 73 -7.71 -13.77 -7.96
C ILE A 73 -8.66 -12.57 -7.98
N SER A 74 -8.64 -11.77 -6.93
CA SER A 74 -9.50 -10.60 -6.80
C SER A 74 -8.90 -9.55 -5.88
N VAL A 75 -9.34 -8.31 -6.06
CA VAL A 75 -8.90 -7.16 -5.27
C VAL A 75 -10.15 -6.40 -4.85
N ASP A 76 -10.30 -6.18 -3.55
CA ASP A 76 -11.37 -5.36 -2.99
C ASP A 76 -11.18 -3.89 -3.43
N PRO A 77 -12.21 -3.21 -3.96
CA PRO A 77 -12.15 -1.79 -4.29
C PRO A 77 -11.62 -0.90 -3.15
N ARG A 78 -11.81 -1.29 -1.88
CA ARG A 78 -11.28 -0.56 -0.70
C ARG A 78 -9.75 -0.47 -0.69
N TYR A 79 -9.06 -1.37 -1.41
CA TYR A 79 -7.60 -1.33 -1.54
C TYR A 79 -7.08 -0.06 -2.20
N GLU A 80 -7.90 0.61 -3.02
CA GLU A 80 -7.55 1.87 -3.68
C GLU A 80 -7.12 2.96 -2.68
N ILE A 81 -7.72 2.96 -1.48
CA ILE A 81 -7.40 3.90 -0.40
C ILE A 81 -5.94 3.72 0.08
N HIS A 82 -5.46 2.48 0.07
CA HIS A 82 -4.10 2.10 0.48
C HIS A 82 -3.07 2.18 -0.65
N ALA A 83 -3.51 2.31 -1.89
CA ALA A 83 -2.66 2.34 -3.07
C ALA A 83 -2.23 3.76 -3.50
N LYS A 84 -2.63 4.80 -2.77
CA LYS A 84 -2.23 6.18 -3.08
C LYS A 84 -0.70 6.29 -3.16
N ALA A 85 -0.22 6.93 -4.22
CA ALA A 85 1.19 7.25 -4.40
C ALA A 85 1.71 7.93 -3.13
N PRO A 86 2.90 7.56 -2.64
CA PRO A 86 3.47 8.17 -1.45
C PRO A 86 3.63 9.66 -1.73
N SER A 87 2.76 10.49 -1.19
CA SER A 87 2.94 11.93 -1.28
C SER A 87 4.17 12.29 -0.46
N ASP A 88 5.14 12.98 -1.03
CA ASP A 88 6.35 13.46 -0.34
C ASP A 88 6.06 14.30 0.92
N LYS A 89 4.80 14.71 1.11
CA LYS A 89 4.33 15.56 2.21
C LYS A 89 3.99 14.82 3.51
N LEU A 90 4.26 13.52 3.64
CA LEU A 90 3.71 12.69 4.73
C LEU A 90 4.74 11.94 5.59
N ARG A 91 6.00 12.37 5.62
CA ARG A 91 7.02 11.75 6.48
C ARG A 91 6.89 12.06 7.98
N ASP A 92 6.10 13.06 8.36
CA ASP A 92 5.97 13.48 9.77
C ASP A 92 4.59 13.20 10.41
N ARG A 93 3.66 12.55 9.71
CA ARG A 93 2.41 12.14 10.35
C ARG A 93 2.63 10.84 11.11
N ILE A 94 2.60 10.92 12.43
CA ILE A 94 2.36 9.78 13.32
C ILE A 94 1.22 8.98 12.68
N ALA A 95 1.48 7.71 12.39
CA ALA A 95 0.58 6.91 11.57
C ALA A 95 -0.72 6.64 12.32
N ASP A 96 -1.74 7.46 12.09
CA ASP A 96 -3.10 7.32 12.65
C ASP A 96 -3.86 6.06 12.17
N SER A 97 -3.15 5.06 11.61
CA SER A 97 -3.74 3.78 11.21
C SER A 97 -4.39 3.06 12.40
N TYR A 98 -3.89 3.22 13.62
CA TYR A 98 -4.54 2.68 14.82
C TYR A 98 -5.92 3.31 15.11
N LEU A 99 -6.21 4.51 14.61
CA LEU A 99 -7.53 5.14 14.75
C LEU A 99 -8.56 4.60 13.75
N THR A 100 -8.12 3.91 12.71
CA THR A 100 -9.00 3.36 11.66
C THR A 100 -9.31 1.88 11.85
N TYR A 101 -8.50 1.16 12.65
CA TYR A 101 -8.62 -0.29 12.85
C TYR A 101 -8.91 -0.72 14.30
N GLY A 102 -8.86 0.20 15.28
CA GLY A 102 -9.14 -0.09 16.70
C GLY A 102 -10.62 0.02 17.08
N HIS A 103 -10.98 -0.48 18.27
CA HIS A 103 -12.30 -0.26 18.86
C HIS A 103 -12.56 1.25 19.03
N GLU A 104 -13.78 1.72 18.72
CA GLU A 104 -14.12 3.16 18.71
C GLU A 104 -13.75 3.89 20.02
N THR A 105 -13.85 3.20 21.16
CA THR A 105 -13.48 3.68 22.49
C THR A 105 -11.99 3.97 22.62
N GLU A 106 -11.13 3.09 22.09
CA GLU A 106 -9.67 3.25 22.15
C GLU A 106 -9.21 4.35 21.21
N ALA A 107 -9.77 4.41 20.00
CA ALA A 107 -9.52 5.49 19.06
C ALA A 107 -9.89 6.87 19.64
N ARG A 108 -11.03 6.95 20.32
CA ARG A 108 -11.46 8.18 21.00
C ARG A 108 -10.54 8.59 22.14
N ALA A 109 -10.06 7.63 22.94
CA ALA A 109 -9.12 7.91 24.03
C ALA A 109 -7.78 8.46 23.49
N ILE A 110 -7.26 7.85 22.43
CA ILE A 110 -6.02 8.31 21.77
C ILE A 110 -6.18 9.74 21.22
N LEU A 111 -7.30 10.03 20.56
CA LEU A 111 -7.60 11.37 20.04
C LEU A 111 -7.67 12.44 21.13
N LEU A 112 -8.28 12.13 22.28
CA LEU A 112 -8.35 13.06 23.41
C LEU A 112 -6.97 13.35 23.99
N VAL A 113 -6.12 12.33 24.13
CA VAL A 113 -4.73 12.51 24.60
C VAL A 113 -3.93 13.35 23.61
N GLN A 114 -4.07 13.12 22.30
CA GLN A 114 -3.42 13.95 21.29
C GLN A 114 -3.87 15.42 21.36
N GLN A 115 -5.17 15.68 21.56
CA GLN A 115 -5.69 17.03 21.73
C GLN A 115 -5.15 17.70 22.99
N PHE A 116 -5.10 16.96 24.10
CA PHE A 116 -4.56 17.47 25.35
C PHE A 116 -3.07 17.81 25.23
N ASN A 117 -2.27 16.93 24.62
CA ASN A 117 -0.85 17.18 24.39
C ASN A 117 -0.60 18.40 23.49
N LYS A 118 -1.51 18.67 22.53
CA LYS A 118 -1.45 19.91 21.73
C LYS A 118 -1.72 21.17 22.55
N LEU A 119 -2.57 21.09 23.57
CA LEU A 119 -2.83 22.21 24.48
C LEU A 119 -1.65 22.48 25.42
N LEU A 120 -0.88 21.44 25.77
CA LEU A 120 0.32 21.54 26.60
C LEU A 120 1.59 21.90 25.82
N ALA A 121 1.57 21.76 24.49
CA ALA A 121 2.70 22.14 23.67
C ALA A 121 2.97 23.65 23.85
N PRO A 122 4.23 24.05 24.13
CA PRO A 122 4.54 25.45 24.37
C PRO A 122 4.13 26.28 23.15
N VAL A 123 3.25 27.24 23.38
CA VAL A 123 2.77 28.13 22.34
C VAL A 123 3.96 28.98 21.89
N THR A 124 4.51 28.70 20.72
CA THR A 124 5.47 29.57 20.04
C THR A 124 4.73 30.79 19.48
N HIS A 125 4.09 31.58 20.34
CA HIS A 125 3.84 32.98 20.03
C HIS A 125 5.18 33.70 20.17
N GLN A 126 5.94 33.78 19.07
CA GLN A 126 6.81 34.92 18.87
C GLN A 126 5.90 36.16 18.94
N ARG A 127 5.80 36.76 20.13
CA ARG A 127 5.34 38.14 20.27
C ARG A 127 6.38 38.98 19.55
N ALA A 128 6.06 39.39 18.32
CA ALA A 128 6.74 40.51 17.70
C ALA A 128 6.47 41.75 18.58
N TYR A 129 7.50 42.20 19.27
CA TYR A 129 7.61 43.54 19.84
C TYR A 129 8.70 44.27 19.07
#